data_AF-A0A6P0SQW3-F1
#
_entry.id   AF-A0A6P0SQW3-F1
#
_cell.length_a   1.000
_cell.length_b   1.000
_cell.length_c   1.000
_cell.angle_alpha   90.00
_cell.angle_beta   90.00
_cell.angle_gamma   90.00
#
_symmetry.space_group_name_H-M   'P 1'
#
loop_
_entity.id
_entity.type
_entity.pdbx_description
1 polymer ?
#
loop_
_entity_poly.entity_id
_entity_poly.type
_entity_poly.pdbx_seq_one_letter_code
_entity_poly.pdbx_strand_id
1 'polypeptide(L)'
;MIVNARTISFDGSQNNFSSGIFSNVGKGGIGNAGDINITTDSLSMTNAAQIAAATFGKGNGGNVMVNARTISLDGRQNNFSSGIFSNVGKGGVGNAGDINIFTDSLSMTNAAQIAAATFGKGNGGNVMVNARTISFDGSQNNFSSGIFSNVEKEGVGKAGDINITTDSLSMTNAAQIAAATFGKGNGGNVIVNARTISFDGRQNNFSSGIFSNVEKGGIGNAGDINIFTDSLSMTNAAQIAAATFGKGNGGNVMVNARTISFDGRQNNFGSGIVSNVEKEGVGKAGDINITTDSLSITNAAQIAAATFGQGNGGNVIVNARTISFDGRQNNFGSGIITNAESTSGGNPGDISIATRLLSVNNAAEISAANRTSSESTERVGNININSAKVSLDNQGSLSAESASGNGGNINLQIRDLLLLRGGSEISTNAGTDQKGGDGGNIDINSKFLIAIPQENSDITANAFRGRGGNVQIISQGIFGIEARPQQTDKSDITASSDLGIAGNINVVTPDNSAIQNSLTELQQNPIDTKALIANSCIARSSKVEGTFVIIGSGGLPNRPGDAFVSPYPTGTVQGVIPDTSSWKKGDPIIEATGVYRLANGQLVMSRECL
;
A
#
# COMPACT_ATOMS: atom_id res chain seq x y z
N MET A 1 -4.43 18.50 44.26
CA MET A 1 -4.92 17.31 45.00
C MET A 1 -3.91 16.19 44.85
N ILE A 2 -3.63 15.45 45.92
CA ILE A 2 -2.73 14.27 45.88
C ILE A 2 -3.54 13.07 46.40
N VAL A 3 -3.59 11.98 45.65
CA VAL A 3 -4.27 10.74 46.03
C VAL A 3 -3.30 9.57 45.93
N ASN A 4 -3.09 8.89 47.05
CA ASN A 4 -2.23 7.72 47.14
C ASN A 4 -3.05 6.57 47.73
N ALA A 5 -3.23 5.50 46.97
CA ALA A 5 -3.96 4.31 47.42
C ALA A 5 -3.42 3.08 46.69
N ARG A 6 -3.60 1.88 47.23
CA ARG A 6 -3.23 0.66 46.49
C ARG A 6 -4.13 0.43 45.27
N THR A 7 -5.42 0.71 45.40
CA THR A 7 -6.41 0.53 44.35
C THR A 7 -7.38 1.69 44.40
N ILE A 8 -7.71 2.23 43.23
CA ILE A 8 -8.69 3.29 43.05
C ILE A 8 -9.70 2.76 42.03
N SER A 9 -10.97 2.75 42.42
CA SER A 9 -12.07 2.36 41.55
C SER A 9 -13.17 3.41 41.63
N PHE A 10 -13.61 3.87 40.47
CA PHE A 10 -14.76 4.75 40.31
C PHE A 10 -15.75 4.06 39.39
N ASP A 11 -17.03 4.07 39.78
CA ASP A 11 -18.09 3.44 39.02
C ASP A 11 -19.30 4.37 38.96
N GLY A 12 -19.71 4.72 37.75
CA GLY A 12 -21.04 5.23 37.48
C GLY A 12 -21.16 6.74 37.43
N SER A 13 -22.29 7.14 36.84
CA SER A 13 -22.90 8.46 36.99
C SER A 13 -24.33 8.31 37.53
N GLN A 14 -24.73 9.19 38.44
CA GLN A 14 -26.10 9.27 38.98
C GLN A 14 -26.60 10.69 38.77
N ASN A 15 -27.80 10.88 38.23
CA ASN A 15 -28.43 12.20 38.03
C ASN A 15 -27.51 13.23 37.31
N ASN A 16 -26.78 12.82 36.27
CA ASN A 16 -25.79 13.63 35.53
C ASN A 16 -24.52 14.02 36.32
N PHE A 17 -24.24 13.38 37.46
CA PHE A 17 -22.97 13.53 38.16
C PHE A 17 -22.15 12.27 38.02
N SER A 18 -20.96 12.41 37.44
CA SER A 18 -19.95 11.35 37.39
C SER A 18 -19.31 11.14 38.77
N SER A 19 -19.10 9.89 39.15
CA SER A 19 -18.17 9.55 40.23
C SER A 19 -16.75 9.95 39.84
N GLY A 20 -15.92 10.41 40.78
CA GLY A 20 -14.60 10.88 40.38
C GLY A 20 -13.87 11.83 41.32
N ILE A 21 -12.75 12.35 40.79
CA ILE A 21 -11.94 13.40 41.39
C ILE A 21 -12.06 14.67 40.54
N PHE A 22 -12.44 15.79 41.15
CA PHE A 22 -12.67 17.04 40.44
C PHE A 22 -11.91 18.19 41.10
N SER A 23 -11.20 18.97 40.28
CA SER A 23 -10.51 20.21 40.65
C SER A 23 -10.80 21.28 39.58
N ASN A 24 -12.08 21.44 39.22
CA ASN A 24 -12.50 22.25 38.09
C ASN A 24 -12.73 23.73 38.45
N VAL A 25 -12.51 24.63 37.49
CA VAL A 25 -13.08 25.98 37.52
C VAL A 25 -14.50 25.92 36.97
N GLY A 26 -15.51 26.16 37.81
CA GLY A 26 -16.91 26.13 37.39
C GLY A 26 -17.29 27.26 36.43
N LYS A 27 -18.45 27.12 35.77
CA LYS A 27 -19.01 28.16 34.88
C LYS A 27 -19.18 29.48 35.63
N GLY A 28 -18.63 30.56 35.06
CA GLY A 28 -18.63 31.90 35.68
C GLY A 28 -17.60 32.10 36.79
N GLY A 29 -16.88 31.04 37.19
CA GLY A 29 -15.76 31.14 38.13
C GLY A 29 -14.56 31.87 37.51
N ILE A 30 -13.76 32.51 38.36
CA ILE A 30 -12.49 33.14 37.99
C ILE A 30 -11.40 32.55 38.87
N GLY A 31 -10.35 31.99 38.26
CA GLY A 31 -9.27 31.30 38.94
C GLY A 31 -8.75 30.13 38.11
N ASN A 32 -7.63 29.53 38.52
CA ASN A 32 -7.09 28.35 37.87
C ASN A 32 -7.55 27.07 38.59
N ALA A 33 -7.77 26.01 37.82
CA ALA A 33 -7.98 24.67 38.36
C ALA A 33 -6.69 24.19 39.04
N GLY A 34 -6.82 23.52 40.18
CA GLY A 34 -5.68 22.90 40.85
C GLY A 34 -5.28 21.59 40.16
N ASP A 35 -4.00 21.24 40.26
CA ASP A 35 -3.46 19.99 39.71
C ASP A 35 -3.98 18.75 40.45
N ILE A 36 -4.00 17.60 39.79
CA ILE A 36 -4.36 16.30 40.35
C ILE A 36 -3.19 15.33 40.16
N ASN A 37 -2.66 14.79 41.27
CA ASN A 37 -1.59 13.79 41.25
C ASN A 37 -2.10 12.48 41.89
N ILE A 38 -2.02 11.38 41.16
CA ILE A 38 -2.49 10.06 41.58
C ILE A 38 -1.34 9.06 41.52
N THR A 39 -1.11 8.34 42.63
CA THR A 39 -0.22 7.17 42.66
C THR A 39 -0.98 5.96 43.17
N THR A 40 -1.04 4.89 42.37
CA THR A 40 -1.78 3.65 42.73
C THR A 40 -1.16 2.40 42.11
N ASP A 41 -1.50 1.19 42.59
CA ASP A 41 -1.19 0.00 41.79
C ASP A 41 -2.21 -0.15 40.65
N SER A 42 -3.50 0.10 40.93
CA SER A 42 -4.57 -0.08 39.96
C SER A 42 -5.56 1.09 39.98
N LEU A 43 -5.88 1.60 38.79
CA LEU A 43 -6.94 2.59 38.55
C LEU A 43 -7.98 1.97 37.59
N SER A 44 -9.23 1.85 38.06
CA SER A 44 -10.36 1.37 37.27
C SER A 44 -11.48 2.42 37.24
N MET A 45 -11.97 2.77 36.05
CA MET A 45 -13.01 3.78 35.88
C MET A 45 -14.08 3.28 34.92
N THR A 46 -15.28 3.03 35.43
CA THR A 46 -16.41 2.48 34.67
C THR A 46 -17.59 3.45 34.65
N ASN A 47 -18.48 3.28 33.65
CA ASN A 47 -19.81 3.90 33.62
C ASN A 47 -19.79 5.43 33.79
N ALA A 48 -18.93 6.12 33.04
CA ALA A 48 -18.77 7.58 33.04
C ALA A 48 -18.05 8.19 34.25
N ALA A 49 -17.24 7.42 34.97
CA ALA A 49 -16.37 7.94 36.02
C ALA A 49 -15.29 8.91 35.48
N GLN A 50 -14.93 9.96 36.23
CA GLN A 50 -14.02 11.00 35.74
C GLN A 50 -12.92 11.41 36.73
N ILE A 51 -11.74 11.74 36.22
CA ILE A 51 -10.73 12.54 36.91
C ILE A 51 -10.59 13.82 36.10
N ALA A 52 -10.90 14.98 36.67
CA ALA A 52 -10.96 16.22 35.93
C ALA A 52 -10.34 17.43 36.65
N ALA A 53 -9.44 18.12 35.96
CA ALA A 53 -8.88 19.42 36.34
C ALA A 53 -9.16 20.46 35.24
N ALA A 54 -10.42 20.55 34.81
CA ALA A 54 -10.87 21.35 33.67
C ALA A 54 -11.25 22.79 34.05
N THR A 55 -11.33 23.67 33.06
CA THR A 55 -11.82 25.06 33.23
C THR A 55 -13.07 25.32 32.39
N PHE A 56 -14.17 25.70 33.03
CA PHE A 56 -15.43 26.15 32.40
C PHE A 56 -15.70 27.65 32.62
N GLY A 57 -14.79 28.33 33.34
CA GLY A 57 -14.85 29.75 33.69
C GLY A 57 -13.68 30.53 33.08
N LYS A 58 -13.13 31.50 33.81
CA LYS A 58 -11.95 32.27 33.39
C LYS A 58 -10.73 31.86 34.21
N GLY A 59 -9.72 31.34 33.54
CA GLY A 59 -8.47 30.84 34.09
C GLY A 59 -8.14 29.46 33.53
N ASN A 60 -6.93 28.97 33.82
CA ASN A 60 -6.39 27.76 33.20
C ASN A 60 -6.92 26.48 33.87
N GLY A 61 -6.96 25.39 33.09
CA GLY A 61 -7.03 24.02 33.59
C GLY A 61 -5.81 23.67 34.43
N GLY A 62 -5.94 22.65 35.29
CA GLY A 62 -4.86 22.11 36.12
C GLY A 62 -4.28 20.86 35.47
N ASN A 63 -3.03 20.54 35.78
CA ASN A 63 -2.38 19.36 35.23
C ASN A 63 -2.90 18.09 35.92
N VAL A 64 -2.90 16.97 35.20
CA VAL A 64 -3.21 15.65 35.76
C VAL A 64 -2.04 14.71 35.57
N MET A 65 -1.49 14.18 36.67
CA MET A 65 -0.46 13.15 36.66
C MET A 65 -0.99 11.86 37.27
N VAL A 66 -0.87 10.75 36.54
CA VAL A 66 -1.26 9.42 37.02
C VAL A 66 -0.07 8.48 36.90
N ASN A 67 0.38 7.95 38.04
CA ASN A 67 1.36 6.87 38.13
C ASN A 67 0.65 5.62 38.64
N ALA A 68 0.52 4.60 37.79
CA ALA A 68 -0.18 3.36 38.11
C ALA A 68 0.61 2.13 37.65
N ARG A 69 0.28 0.92 38.11
CA ARG A 69 0.68 -0.30 37.39
C ARG A 69 -0.30 -0.62 36.27
N THR A 70 -1.60 -0.50 36.55
CA THR A 70 -2.65 -0.73 35.57
C THR A 70 -3.68 0.39 35.57
N ILE A 71 -4.12 0.80 34.38
CA ILE A 71 -5.21 1.73 34.16
C ILE A 71 -6.20 1.07 33.21
N SER A 72 -7.45 0.95 33.65
CA SER A 72 -8.57 0.46 32.85
C SER A 72 -9.70 1.49 32.88
N LEU A 73 -10.04 2.01 31.70
CA LEU A 73 -11.11 2.99 31.51
C LEU A 73 -12.15 2.37 30.60
N ASP A 74 -13.41 2.32 31.04
CA ASP A 74 -14.47 1.64 30.31
C ASP A 74 -15.79 2.42 30.32
N GLY A 75 -16.36 2.57 29.14
CA GLY A 75 -17.75 2.95 28.96
C GLY A 75 -18.03 4.44 28.91
N ARG A 76 -19.22 4.74 28.40
CA ARG A 76 -19.81 6.08 28.33
C ARG A 76 -21.27 6.02 28.75
N GLN A 77 -21.70 6.94 29.60
CA GLN A 77 -23.07 7.04 30.09
C GLN A 77 -23.50 8.51 30.20
N ASN A 78 -24.76 8.82 29.90
CA ASN A 78 -25.32 10.18 30.05
C ASN A 78 -24.49 11.29 29.34
N ASN A 79 -23.90 10.98 28.18
CA ASN A 79 -22.97 11.85 27.42
C ASN A 79 -21.60 12.13 28.08
N PHE A 80 -21.27 11.43 29.16
CA PHE A 80 -19.97 11.49 29.79
C PHE A 80 -19.20 10.19 29.51
N SER A 81 -17.98 10.33 29.00
CA SER A 81 -17.05 9.21 28.87
C SER A 81 -16.35 8.96 30.20
N SER A 82 -16.08 7.70 30.51
CA SER A 82 -15.12 7.36 31.56
C SER A 82 -13.74 7.88 31.14
N GLY A 83 -13.04 8.59 32.02
CA GLY A 83 -11.80 9.21 31.56
C GLY A 83 -11.07 10.19 32.45
N ILE A 84 -9.94 10.66 31.92
CA ILE A 84 -9.07 11.66 32.54
C ILE A 84 -9.11 12.93 31.70
N PHE A 85 -9.39 14.08 32.31
CA PHE A 85 -9.70 15.32 31.61
C PHE A 85 -8.97 16.54 32.18
N SER A 86 -8.43 17.38 31.29
CA SER A 86 -7.92 18.72 31.64
C SER A 86 -8.35 19.78 30.61
N ASN A 87 -9.60 19.69 30.17
CA ASN A 87 -10.12 20.48 29.06
C ASN A 87 -10.34 21.97 29.40
N VAL A 88 -10.34 22.80 28.36
CA VAL A 88 -11.08 24.08 28.36
C VAL A 88 -12.50 23.76 27.92
N GLY A 89 -13.46 23.85 28.83
CA GLY A 89 -14.87 23.59 28.55
C GLY A 89 -15.54 24.67 27.71
N LYS A 90 -16.73 24.38 27.19
CA LYS A 90 -17.53 25.32 26.38
C LYS A 90 -17.79 26.63 27.13
N GLY A 91 -17.39 27.75 26.52
CA GLY A 91 -17.47 29.09 27.13
C GLY A 91 -16.36 29.42 28.13
N GLY A 92 -15.45 28.48 28.42
CA GLY A 92 -14.26 28.72 29.22
C GLY A 92 -13.25 29.61 28.49
N VAL A 93 -12.47 30.38 29.25
CA VAL A 93 -11.39 31.25 28.76
C VAL A 93 -10.13 30.99 29.58
N GLY A 94 -9.12 30.40 28.95
CA GLY A 94 -7.88 29.95 29.58
C GLY A 94 -7.31 28.76 28.81
N ASN A 95 -6.12 28.30 29.17
CA ASN A 95 -5.52 27.11 28.54
C ASN A 95 -5.88 25.85 29.31
N ALA A 96 -6.00 24.72 28.61
CA ALA A 96 -6.08 23.39 29.21
C ALA A 96 -4.76 23.06 29.94
N GLY A 97 -4.83 22.19 30.94
CA GLY A 97 -3.63 21.64 31.58
C GLY A 97 -3.14 20.39 30.87
N ASP A 98 -1.91 19.99 31.17
CA ASP A 98 -1.29 18.81 30.59
C ASP A 98 -1.72 17.53 31.32
N ILE A 99 -1.73 16.40 30.62
CA ILE A 99 -1.98 15.07 31.19
C ILE A 99 -0.75 14.19 31.01
N ASN A 100 -0.22 13.67 32.11
CA ASN A 100 0.95 12.78 32.14
C ASN A 100 0.58 11.43 32.76
N ILE A 101 0.76 10.35 32.02
CA ILE A 101 0.42 8.99 32.44
C ILE A 101 1.66 8.10 32.39
N PHE A 102 1.95 7.44 33.52
CA PHE A 102 2.99 6.44 33.65
C PHE A 102 2.34 5.14 34.13
N THR A 103 2.39 4.08 33.33
CA THR A 103 1.76 2.80 33.67
C THR A 103 2.49 1.58 33.10
N ASP A 104 2.25 0.37 33.61
CA ASP A 104 2.64 -0.82 32.85
C ASP A 104 1.58 -1.10 31.76
N SER A 105 0.29 -0.98 32.08
CA SER A 105 -0.79 -1.25 31.13
C SER A 105 -1.85 -0.15 31.14
N LEU A 106 -2.23 0.29 29.94
CA LEU A 106 -3.35 1.20 29.70
C LEU A 106 -4.36 0.52 28.76
N SER A 107 -5.59 0.34 29.23
CA SER A 107 -6.71 -0.17 28.45
C SER A 107 -7.85 0.85 28.43
N MET A 108 -8.38 1.15 27.23
CA MET A 108 -9.56 2.00 27.05
C MET A 108 -10.58 1.31 26.16
N THR A 109 -11.80 1.13 26.66
CA THR A 109 -12.89 0.45 25.94
C THR A 109 -14.16 1.29 25.94
N ASN A 110 -15.04 1.03 24.97
CA ASN A 110 -16.42 1.57 24.92
C ASN A 110 -16.50 3.10 25.08
N ALA A 111 -15.73 3.84 24.27
CA ALA A 111 -15.66 5.31 24.26
C ALA A 111 -15.05 5.96 25.50
N ALA A 112 -14.18 5.25 26.23
CA ALA A 112 -13.36 5.85 27.29
C ALA A 112 -12.27 6.79 26.73
N GLN A 113 -11.98 7.88 27.44
CA GLN A 113 -11.15 8.97 26.90
C GLN A 113 -10.10 9.50 27.87
N ILE A 114 -8.96 9.90 27.33
CA ILE A 114 -8.02 10.82 27.98
C ILE A 114 -8.00 12.10 27.14
N ALA A 115 -8.34 13.25 27.71
CA ALA A 115 -8.44 14.47 26.91
C ALA A 115 -7.97 15.75 27.60
N ALA A 116 -7.19 16.54 26.85
CA ALA A 116 -6.75 17.90 27.19
C ALA A 116 -7.15 18.88 26.06
N ALA A 117 -8.39 18.76 25.57
CA ALA A 117 -8.91 19.51 24.44
C ALA A 117 -9.43 20.91 24.82
N THR A 118 -9.62 21.76 23.81
CA THR A 118 -10.23 23.09 23.96
C THR A 118 -11.56 23.22 23.22
N PHE A 119 -12.64 23.42 23.99
CA PHE A 119 -13.99 23.74 23.52
C PHE A 119 -14.33 25.23 23.67
N GLY A 120 -13.44 26.01 24.29
CA GLY A 120 -13.62 27.43 24.60
C GLY A 120 -12.50 28.28 23.97
N LYS A 121 -12.08 29.35 24.64
CA LYS A 121 -11.00 30.22 24.17
C LYS A 121 -9.72 29.96 24.95
N GLY A 122 -8.71 29.46 24.25
CA GLY A 122 -7.36 29.15 24.74
C GLY A 122 -6.88 27.82 24.18
N ASN A 123 -5.61 27.49 24.44
CA ASN A 123 -4.97 26.31 23.86
C ASN A 123 -5.39 25.02 24.57
N GLY A 124 -5.40 23.90 23.84
CA GLY A 124 -5.36 22.55 24.39
C GLY A 124 -4.05 22.30 25.14
N GLY A 125 -4.07 21.29 26.01
CA GLY A 125 -2.92 20.84 26.81
C GLY A 125 -2.28 19.61 26.19
N ASN A 126 -1.02 19.36 26.48
CA ASN A 126 -0.30 18.21 25.95
C ASN A 126 -0.72 16.93 26.68
N VAL A 127 -0.65 15.80 25.97
CA VAL A 127 -0.83 14.48 26.59
C VAL A 127 0.42 13.63 26.40
N MET A 128 1.04 13.21 27.51
CA MET A 128 2.17 12.29 27.51
C MET A 128 1.75 10.95 28.13
N VAL A 129 2.00 9.85 27.43
CA VAL A 129 1.77 8.50 27.92
C VAL A 129 3.04 7.66 27.79
N ASN A 130 3.53 7.16 28.92
CA ASN A 130 4.58 6.15 28.98
C ASN A 130 3.98 4.87 29.55
N ALA A 131 3.89 3.83 28.73
CA ALA A 131 3.30 2.55 29.09
C ALA A 131 4.18 1.38 28.64
N ARG A 132 4.00 0.17 29.19
CA ARG A 132 4.51 -1.05 28.51
C ARG A 132 3.56 -1.47 27.40
N THR A 133 2.26 -1.49 27.68
CA THR A 133 1.23 -1.90 26.73
C THR A 133 0.07 -0.93 26.72
N ILE A 134 -0.39 -0.57 25.51
CA ILE A 134 -1.56 0.27 25.28
C ILE A 134 -2.53 -0.49 24.37
N SER A 135 -3.80 -0.60 24.81
CA SER A 135 -4.87 -1.22 24.03
C SER A 135 -6.12 -0.36 24.08
N PHE A 136 -6.54 0.15 22.92
CA PHE A 136 -7.78 0.91 22.76
C PHE A 136 -8.75 0.14 21.88
N ASP A 137 -9.99 0.04 22.32
CA ASP A 137 -11.02 -0.68 21.59
C ASP A 137 -12.36 0.05 21.60
N GLY A 138 -12.97 0.10 20.41
CA GLY A 138 -14.38 0.42 20.26
C GLY A 138 -14.70 1.91 20.17
N SER A 139 -15.95 2.15 19.78
CA SER A 139 -16.62 3.44 19.82
C SER A 139 -18.05 3.24 20.37
N GLN A 140 -18.58 4.26 21.03
CA GLN A 140 -19.96 4.26 21.52
C GLN A 140 -20.58 5.64 21.31
N ASN A 141 -21.82 5.68 20.79
CA ASN A 141 -22.56 6.92 20.54
C ASN A 141 -21.78 7.96 19.69
N ASN A 142 -21.02 7.51 18.69
CA ASN A 142 -20.11 8.32 17.84
C ASN A 142 -18.91 8.95 18.58
N PHE A 143 -18.51 8.38 19.72
CA PHE A 143 -17.27 8.73 20.40
C PHE A 143 -16.34 7.53 20.39
N SER A 144 -15.10 7.74 19.94
CA SER A 144 -14.06 6.73 19.97
C SER A 144 -13.41 6.62 21.35
N SER A 145 -13.00 5.39 21.70
CA SER A 145 -12.02 5.19 22.76
C SER A 145 -10.69 5.81 22.34
N GLY A 146 -10.02 6.58 23.19
CA GLY A 146 -8.82 7.26 22.72
C GLY A 146 -8.23 8.40 23.53
N ILE A 147 -7.18 8.99 22.97
CA ILE A 147 -6.47 10.16 23.50
C ILE A 147 -6.76 11.37 22.61
N PHE A 148 -7.14 12.50 23.20
CA PHE A 148 -7.57 13.69 22.46
C PHE A 148 -6.94 14.98 23.00
N SER A 149 -6.36 15.79 22.13
CA SER A 149 -5.92 17.16 22.44
C SER A 149 -6.40 18.17 21.39
N ASN A 150 -7.65 18.00 20.96
CA ASN A 150 -8.21 18.76 19.84
C ASN A 150 -8.50 20.23 20.14
N VAL A 151 -8.61 21.02 19.07
CA VAL A 151 -9.44 22.24 19.04
C VAL A 151 -10.82 21.85 18.56
N GLU A 152 -11.83 21.94 19.42
CA GLU A 152 -13.19 21.50 19.09
C GLU A 152 -13.97 22.58 18.31
N LYS A 153 -15.15 22.26 17.75
CA LYS A 153 -15.88 23.11 16.77
C LYS A 153 -16.11 24.58 17.18
N GLU A 154 -16.26 24.87 18.46
CA GLU A 154 -16.41 26.23 19.01
C GLU A 154 -15.11 26.77 19.64
N GLY A 155 -14.08 25.93 19.68
CA GLY A 155 -12.77 26.21 20.23
C GLY A 155 -12.00 27.25 19.42
N VAL A 156 -11.28 28.13 20.14
CA VAL A 156 -10.35 29.10 19.56
C VAL A 156 -9.03 29.03 20.33
N GLY A 157 -8.00 28.49 19.68
CA GLY A 157 -6.69 28.22 20.26
C GLY A 157 -5.95 27.15 19.45
N LYS A 158 -4.77 26.75 19.88
CA LYS A 158 -4.05 25.61 19.28
C LYS A 158 -4.37 24.32 20.03
N ALA A 159 -4.41 23.20 19.32
CA ALA A 159 -4.40 21.87 19.91
C ALA A 159 -3.06 21.64 20.64
N GLY A 160 -3.06 20.75 21.63
CA GLY A 160 -1.83 20.31 22.30
C GLY A 160 -1.22 19.10 21.59
N ASP A 161 0.06 18.84 21.86
CA ASP A 161 0.77 17.71 21.28
C ASP A 161 0.49 16.42 22.07
N ILE A 162 0.56 15.28 21.38
CA ILE A 162 0.42 13.95 21.99
C ILE A 162 1.73 13.17 21.82
N ASN A 163 2.32 12.74 22.93
CA ASN A 163 3.56 11.96 22.96
C ASN A 163 3.31 10.60 23.61
N ILE A 164 3.57 9.51 22.88
CA ILE A 164 3.37 8.14 23.36
C ILE A 164 4.68 7.38 23.28
N THR A 165 5.07 6.74 24.38
CA THR A 165 6.16 5.77 24.44
C THR A 165 5.62 4.45 24.98
N THR A 166 5.74 3.36 24.22
CA THR A 166 5.24 2.04 24.63
C THR A 166 6.04 0.89 24.04
N ASP A 167 5.94 -0.33 24.58
CA ASP A 167 6.40 -1.50 23.83
C ASP A 167 5.36 -1.88 22.76
N SER A 168 4.08 -1.89 23.11
CA SER A 168 2.99 -2.27 22.19
C SER A 168 1.85 -1.27 22.20
N LEU A 169 1.39 -0.86 21.02
CA LEU A 169 0.18 -0.07 20.78
C LEU A 169 -0.78 -0.85 19.88
N SER A 170 -1.98 -1.15 20.39
CA SER A 170 -3.05 -1.79 19.63
C SER A 170 -4.30 -0.91 19.65
N MET A 171 -4.88 -0.67 18.47
CA MET A 171 -6.12 0.12 18.34
C MET A 171 -7.09 -0.59 17.42
N THR A 172 -8.28 -0.92 17.93
CA THR A 172 -9.30 -1.69 17.22
C THR A 172 -10.65 -0.96 17.22
N ASN A 173 -11.51 -1.31 16.26
CA ASN A 173 -12.92 -0.91 16.23
C ASN A 173 -13.15 0.61 16.41
N ALA A 174 -12.46 1.43 15.60
CA ALA A 174 -12.55 2.89 15.61
C ALA A 174 -11.90 3.61 16.80
N ALA A 175 -10.97 3.00 17.52
CA ALA A 175 -10.19 3.71 18.53
C ALA A 175 -9.25 4.77 17.91
N GLN A 176 -9.00 5.90 18.60
CA GLN A 176 -8.27 7.05 18.03
C GLN A 176 -7.23 7.68 18.96
N ILE A 177 -6.19 8.25 18.36
CA ILE A 177 -5.30 9.24 18.99
C ILE A 177 -5.41 10.49 18.11
N ALA A 178 -5.84 11.62 18.67
CA ALA A 178 -6.13 12.80 17.86
C ALA A 178 -5.69 14.12 18.49
N ALA A 179 -4.98 14.93 17.70
CA ALA A 179 -4.62 16.32 18.00
C ALA A 179 -5.14 17.26 16.89
N ALA A 180 -6.39 17.04 16.47
CA ALA A 180 -6.99 17.68 15.30
C ALA A 180 -7.59 19.07 15.62
N THR A 181 -7.94 19.82 14.56
CA THR A 181 -8.64 21.10 14.69
C THR A 181 -9.97 21.10 13.93
N PHE A 182 -11.07 21.18 14.69
CA PHE A 182 -12.45 21.40 14.22
C PHE A 182 -12.88 22.87 14.33
N GLY A 183 -12.17 23.65 15.14
CA GLY A 183 -12.44 25.06 15.43
C GLY A 183 -11.47 26.02 14.76
N LYS A 184 -11.02 27.06 15.49
CA LYS A 184 -10.06 28.04 14.98
C LYS A 184 -8.71 27.93 15.68
N GLY A 185 -7.71 27.52 14.92
CA GLY A 185 -6.30 27.43 15.28
C GLY A 185 -5.70 26.11 14.81
N ASN A 186 -4.40 25.93 15.01
CA ASN A 186 -3.68 24.79 14.45
C ASN A 186 -3.93 23.50 15.24
N GLY A 187 -3.88 22.37 14.54
CA GLY A 187 -3.69 21.04 15.12
C GLY A 187 -2.36 20.92 15.87
N GLY A 188 -2.26 19.94 16.75
CA GLY A 188 -1.06 19.58 17.50
C GLY A 188 -0.36 18.40 16.86
N ASN A 189 0.91 18.19 17.18
CA ASN A 189 1.69 17.08 16.65
C ASN A 189 1.42 15.79 17.41
N VAL A 190 1.58 14.65 16.74
CA VAL A 190 1.54 13.33 17.39
C VAL A 190 2.86 12.62 17.18
N ILE A 191 3.51 12.22 18.27
CA ILE A 191 4.76 11.45 18.26
C ILE A 191 4.53 10.12 18.97
N VAL A 192 4.80 9.02 18.26
CA VAL A 192 4.68 7.65 18.80
C VAL A 192 6.00 6.91 18.67
N ASN A 193 6.56 6.52 19.81
CA ASN A 193 7.69 5.60 19.90
C ASN A 193 7.17 4.27 20.45
N ALA A 194 7.16 3.23 19.61
CA ALA A 194 6.69 1.91 19.98
C ALA A 194 7.68 0.81 19.57
N ARG A 195 7.55 -0.42 20.08
CA ARG A 195 8.16 -1.58 19.41
C ARG A 195 7.21 -2.10 18.34
N THR A 196 5.92 -2.26 18.68
CA THR A 196 4.91 -2.75 17.73
C THR A 196 3.68 -1.88 17.75
N ILE A 197 3.16 -1.57 16.56
CA ILE A 197 1.92 -0.84 16.35
C ILE A 197 1.00 -1.68 15.47
N SER A 198 -0.23 -1.90 15.92
CA SER A 198 -1.28 -2.59 15.17
C SER A 198 -2.57 -1.78 15.21
N PHE A 199 -3.04 -1.34 14.06
CA PHE A 199 -4.32 -0.67 13.92
C PHE A 199 -5.26 -1.52 13.06
N ASP A 200 -6.49 -1.72 13.53
CA ASP A 200 -7.45 -2.57 12.84
C ASP A 200 -8.86 -1.97 12.86
N GLY A 201 -9.47 -1.94 11.69
CA GLY A 201 -10.91 -1.75 11.54
C GLY A 201 -11.36 -0.29 11.45
N ARG A 202 -12.60 -0.15 11.01
CA ARG A 202 -13.37 1.09 10.94
C ARG A 202 -14.80 0.83 11.42
N GLN A 203 -15.34 1.71 12.24
CA GLN A 203 -16.71 1.62 12.76
C GLN A 203 -17.36 3.01 12.78
N ASN A 204 -18.66 3.11 12.45
CA ASN A 204 -19.41 4.38 12.52
C ASN A 204 -18.76 5.56 11.78
N ASN A 205 -18.09 5.30 10.64
CA ASN A 205 -17.29 6.26 9.87
C ASN A 205 -15.97 6.74 10.50
N PHE A 206 -15.57 6.17 11.63
CA PHE A 206 -14.28 6.42 12.26
C PHE A 206 -13.33 5.26 11.97
N SER A 207 -12.17 5.57 11.40
CA SER A 207 -11.08 4.59 11.26
C SER A 207 -10.32 4.48 12.58
N SER A 208 -9.81 3.29 12.89
CA SER A 208 -8.81 3.15 13.93
C SER A 208 -7.50 3.84 13.51
N GLY A 209 -6.86 4.58 14.41
CA GLY A 209 -5.50 5.09 14.19
C GLY A 209 -5.23 6.52 14.69
N ILE A 210 -4.35 7.24 14.01
CA ILE A 210 -3.78 8.51 14.48
C ILE A 210 -4.20 9.67 13.57
N PHE A 211 -4.64 10.78 14.16
CA PHE A 211 -5.22 11.92 13.43
C PHE A 211 -4.67 13.27 13.91
N SER A 212 -4.30 14.12 12.97
CA SER A 212 -3.80 15.48 13.22
C SER A 212 -4.43 16.49 12.23
N ASN A 213 -5.64 16.18 11.78
CA ASN A 213 -6.27 16.85 10.65
C ASN A 213 -6.70 18.29 10.94
N VAL A 214 -6.88 19.06 9.87
CA VAL A 214 -7.84 20.17 9.82
C VAL A 214 -9.19 19.61 9.41
N GLU A 215 -10.14 19.56 10.32
CA GLU A 215 -11.44 18.93 10.08
C GLU A 215 -12.42 19.87 9.39
N LYS A 216 -13.55 19.34 8.92
CA LYS A 216 -14.56 20.12 8.19
C LYS A 216 -15.05 21.31 9.04
N GLY A 217 -14.87 22.53 8.50
CA GLY A 217 -15.18 23.79 9.18
C GLY A 217 -14.05 24.34 10.06
N GLY A 218 -12.98 23.57 10.26
CA GLY A 218 -11.78 24.00 10.94
C GLY A 218 -11.00 25.05 10.14
N ILE A 219 -10.33 25.96 10.85
CA ILE A 219 -9.47 27.01 10.28
C ILE A 219 -8.14 27.02 11.03
N GLY A 220 -7.07 26.62 10.37
CA GLY A 220 -5.73 26.44 10.92
C GLY A 220 -4.97 25.38 10.13
N ASN A 221 -3.71 25.14 10.46
CA ASN A 221 -2.94 24.06 9.83
C ASN A 221 -3.01 22.78 10.68
N ALA A 222 -2.98 21.61 10.04
CA ALA A 222 -2.78 20.32 10.69
C ALA A 222 -1.40 20.24 11.35
N GLY A 223 -1.26 19.41 12.38
CA GLY A 223 0.04 19.10 12.98
C GLY A 223 0.69 17.90 12.30
N ASP A 224 1.98 17.69 12.54
CA ASP A 224 2.74 16.58 11.96
C ASP A 224 2.56 15.29 12.78
N ILE A 225 2.70 14.13 12.11
CA ILE A 225 2.70 12.82 12.76
C ILE A 225 4.05 12.14 12.56
N ASN A 226 4.71 11.77 13.65
CA ASN A 226 6.00 11.08 13.65
C ASN A 226 5.89 9.74 14.36
N ILE A 227 6.23 8.66 13.65
CA ILE A 227 6.14 7.29 14.17
C ILE A 227 7.51 6.62 14.07
N PHE A 228 7.98 6.08 15.20
CA PHE A 228 9.18 5.27 15.31
C PHE A 228 8.79 3.91 15.88
N THR A 229 8.95 2.84 15.10
CA THR A 229 8.54 1.50 15.54
C THR A 229 9.44 0.41 14.96
N ASP A 230 9.39 -0.80 15.50
CA ASP A 230 9.94 -1.95 14.78
C ASP A 230 8.94 -2.42 13.72
N SER A 231 7.67 -2.54 14.08
CA SER A 231 6.62 -3.03 13.18
C SER A 231 5.40 -2.13 13.21
N LEU A 232 4.90 -1.77 12.03
CA LEU A 232 3.63 -1.09 11.82
C LEU A 232 2.71 -1.96 10.94
N SER A 233 1.57 -2.36 11.48
CA SER A 233 0.50 -3.07 10.76
C SER A 233 -0.78 -2.24 10.76
N MET A 234 -1.40 -2.07 9.59
CA MET A 234 -2.71 -1.43 9.45
C MET A 234 -3.63 -2.28 8.59
N THR A 235 -4.76 -2.70 9.16
CA THR A 235 -5.73 -3.57 8.50
C THR A 235 -7.14 -2.96 8.50
N ASN A 236 -7.98 -3.39 7.57
CA ASN A 236 -9.42 -3.11 7.55
C ASN A 236 -9.77 -1.60 7.66
N ALA A 237 -9.15 -0.76 6.83
CA ALA A 237 -9.36 0.69 6.78
C ALA A 237 -8.81 1.50 7.96
N ALA A 238 -7.82 0.97 8.69
CA ALA A 238 -7.08 1.75 9.68
C ALA A 238 -6.20 2.83 9.04
N GLN A 239 -6.08 4.00 9.67
CA GLN A 239 -5.46 5.19 9.04
C GLN A 239 -4.53 5.97 9.97
N ILE A 240 -3.47 6.53 9.37
CA ILE A 240 -2.67 7.62 9.93
C ILE A 240 -2.93 8.84 9.05
N ALA A 241 -3.47 9.92 9.60
CA ALA A 241 -3.89 11.07 8.79
C ALA A 241 -3.52 12.43 9.37
N ALA A 242 -2.93 13.27 8.52
CA ALA A 242 -2.65 14.69 8.77
C ALA A 242 -3.22 15.55 7.63
N ALA A 243 -4.45 15.25 7.21
CA ALA A 243 -5.12 15.83 6.05
C ALA A 243 -5.81 17.17 6.37
N THR A 244 -6.23 17.88 5.32
CA THR A 244 -7.06 19.10 5.44
C THR A 244 -8.41 18.95 4.73
N PHE A 245 -9.47 18.93 5.53
CA PHE A 245 -10.89 19.00 5.14
C PHE A 245 -11.48 20.40 5.30
N GLY A 246 -10.76 21.30 5.98
CA GLY A 246 -11.15 22.68 6.26
C GLY A 246 -10.23 23.69 5.57
N LYS A 247 -9.94 24.81 6.24
CA LYS A 247 -9.06 25.85 5.69
C LYS A 247 -7.71 25.87 6.40
N GLY A 248 -6.67 25.52 5.65
CA GLY A 248 -5.25 25.54 6.04
C GLY A 248 -4.53 24.31 5.50
N ASN A 249 -3.23 24.23 5.72
CA ASN A 249 -2.39 23.16 5.17
C ASN A 249 -2.55 21.86 5.97
N GLY A 250 -2.43 20.73 5.28
CA GLY A 250 -2.15 19.42 5.87
C GLY A 250 -0.77 19.38 6.55
N GLY A 251 -0.58 18.40 7.42
CA GLY A 251 0.65 18.15 8.15
C GLY A 251 1.46 17.02 7.52
N ASN A 252 2.75 16.99 7.79
CA ASN A 252 3.62 15.94 7.29
C ASN A 252 3.46 14.65 8.10
N VAL A 253 3.70 13.51 7.44
CA VAL A 253 3.75 12.21 8.12
C VAL A 253 5.13 11.60 7.91
N MET A 254 5.85 11.33 8.99
CA MET A 254 7.11 10.60 8.98
C MET A 254 6.96 9.25 9.68
N VAL A 255 7.33 8.17 8.99
CA VAL A 255 7.34 6.81 9.55
C VAL A 255 8.73 6.21 9.39
N ASN A 256 9.36 5.87 10.51
CA ASN A 256 10.57 5.07 10.56
C ASN A 256 10.25 3.72 11.22
N ALA A 257 10.29 2.66 10.43
CA ALA A 257 9.96 1.32 10.89
C ALA A 257 10.99 0.28 10.43
N ARG A 258 11.03 -0.92 11.01
CA ARG A 258 11.72 -2.05 10.36
C ARG A 258 10.80 -2.69 9.32
N THR A 259 9.53 -2.89 9.65
CA THR A 259 8.54 -3.50 8.75
C THR A 259 7.24 -2.72 8.75
N ILE A 260 6.67 -2.53 7.57
CA ILE A 260 5.37 -1.87 7.37
C ILE A 260 4.50 -2.80 6.52
N SER A 261 3.29 -3.08 7.00
CA SER A 261 2.27 -3.84 6.26
C SER A 261 0.93 -3.13 6.35
N PHE A 262 0.39 -2.73 5.19
CA PHE A 262 -0.96 -2.19 5.09
C PHE A 262 -1.82 -3.13 4.26
N ASP A 263 -3.00 -3.45 4.76
CA ASP A 263 -3.89 -4.40 4.11
C ASP A 263 -5.35 -3.98 4.17
N GLY A 264 -6.02 -4.10 3.03
CA GLY A 264 -7.47 -4.06 2.95
C GLY A 264 -8.07 -2.66 2.88
N ARG A 265 -9.36 -2.66 2.56
CA ARG A 265 -10.22 -1.48 2.43
C ARG A 265 -11.61 -1.80 2.96
N GLN A 266 -12.23 -0.86 3.64
CA GLN A 266 -13.58 -0.97 4.19
C GLN A 266 -14.36 0.33 3.94
N ASN A 267 -15.61 0.24 3.48
CA ASN A 267 -16.49 1.39 3.25
C ASN A 267 -15.88 2.50 2.38
N ASN A 268 -15.10 2.13 1.36
CA ASN A 268 -14.33 3.05 0.50
C ASN A 268 -13.18 3.80 1.17
N PHE A 269 -12.65 3.27 2.28
CA PHE A 269 -11.43 3.78 2.93
C PHE A 269 -10.39 2.67 2.95
N GLY A 270 -9.24 2.91 2.31
CA GLY A 270 -8.12 1.98 2.34
C GLY A 270 -7.35 2.12 3.65
N SER A 271 -6.76 1.03 4.12
CA SER A 271 -5.75 1.11 5.18
C SER A 271 -4.57 1.94 4.68
N GLY A 272 -3.96 2.78 5.51
CA GLY A 272 -2.77 3.53 5.07
C GLY A 272 -2.53 4.90 5.66
N ILE A 273 -1.66 5.65 5.00
CA ILE A 273 -1.20 6.99 5.42
C ILE A 273 -1.80 8.03 4.48
N VAL A 274 -2.38 9.10 5.04
CA VAL A 274 -3.09 10.12 4.28
C VAL A 274 -2.69 11.53 4.72
N SER A 275 -2.24 12.37 3.78
CA SER A 275 -2.00 13.80 4.00
C SER A 275 -2.60 14.66 2.88
N ASN A 276 -3.85 14.36 2.51
CA ASN A 276 -4.51 14.99 1.37
C ASN A 276 -5.01 16.41 1.66
N VAL A 277 -5.25 17.16 0.58
CA VAL A 277 -6.27 18.22 0.55
C VAL A 277 -7.59 17.60 0.08
N GLU A 278 -8.58 17.53 0.95
CA GLU A 278 -9.85 16.86 0.66
C GLU A 278 -10.81 17.79 -0.09
N LYS A 279 -11.93 17.27 -0.62
CA LYS A 279 -12.82 17.98 -1.57
C LYS A 279 -13.28 19.39 -1.14
N GLU A 280 -13.51 19.61 0.16
CA GLU A 280 -13.89 20.91 0.73
C GLU A 280 -12.70 21.67 1.34
N GLY A 281 -11.52 21.05 1.34
CA GLY A 281 -10.28 21.55 1.87
C GLY A 281 -9.69 22.67 1.01
N VAL A 282 -9.07 23.65 1.68
CA VAL A 282 -8.34 24.76 1.05
C VAL A 282 -6.97 24.88 1.72
N GLY A 283 -5.90 24.55 1.00
CA GLY A 283 -4.54 24.58 1.51
C GLY A 283 -3.61 23.70 0.67
N LYS A 284 -2.43 23.39 1.21
CA LYS A 284 -1.52 22.39 0.62
C LYS A 284 -1.56 21.11 1.43
N ALA A 285 -1.45 19.96 0.76
CA ALA A 285 -1.21 18.68 1.39
C ALA A 285 0.19 18.66 2.05
N GLY A 286 0.38 17.82 3.05
CA GLY A 286 1.69 17.58 3.65
C GLY A 286 2.45 16.46 2.94
N ASP A 287 3.76 16.42 3.15
CA ASP A 287 4.63 15.37 2.59
C ASP A 287 4.57 14.10 3.44
N ILE A 288 4.75 12.95 2.80
CA ILE A 288 4.86 11.65 3.48
C ILE A 288 6.27 11.08 3.27
N ASN A 289 6.97 10.82 4.38
CA ASN A 289 8.32 10.29 4.39
C ASN A 289 8.35 8.93 5.10
N ILE A 290 8.75 7.88 4.39
CA ILE A 290 8.82 6.52 4.93
C ILE A 290 10.24 5.99 4.80
N THR A 291 10.79 5.50 5.92
CA THR A 291 12.04 4.73 5.95
C THR A 291 11.75 3.38 6.57
N THR A 292 12.02 2.29 5.85
CA THR A 292 11.77 0.93 6.34
C THR A 292 12.72 -0.12 5.77
N ASP A 293 12.82 -1.30 6.36
CA ASP A 293 13.46 -2.42 5.65
C ASP A 293 12.47 -3.02 4.62
N SER A 294 11.22 -3.23 5.03
CA SER A 294 10.20 -3.83 4.17
C SER A 294 8.91 -3.02 4.20
N LEU A 295 8.37 -2.71 3.01
CA LEU A 295 7.05 -2.12 2.81
C LEU A 295 6.18 -3.08 1.97
N SER A 296 5.04 -3.49 2.53
CA SER A 296 4.03 -4.26 1.83
C SER A 296 2.69 -3.53 1.90
N ILE A 297 2.05 -3.30 0.76
CA ILE A 297 0.71 -2.70 0.69
C ILE A 297 -0.16 -3.57 -0.21
N THR A 298 -1.23 -4.09 0.36
CA THR A 298 -2.08 -5.10 -0.28
C THR A 298 -3.56 -4.74 -0.22
N ASN A 299 -4.34 -5.31 -1.13
CA ASN A 299 -5.81 -5.25 -1.10
C ASN A 299 -6.39 -3.82 -1.00
N ALA A 300 -5.92 -2.91 -1.86
CA ALA A 300 -6.36 -1.51 -1.96
C ALA A 300 -6.04 -0.60 -0.77
N ALA A 301 -5.03 -0.97 0.02
CA ALA A 301 -4.38 -0.06 0.96
C ALA A 301 -3.50 0.97 0.21
N GLN A 302 -3.30 2.17 0.78
CA GLN A 302 -2.71 3.30 0.03
C GLN A 302 -1.83 4.23 0.88
N ILE A 303 -0.81 4.81 0.27
CA ILE A 303 -0.10 6.00 0.80
C ILE A 303 -0.52 7.18 -0.09
N ALA A 304 -1.13 8.21 0.49
CA ALA A 304 -1.74 9.28 -0.28
C ALA A 304 -1.37 10.69 0.23
N ALA A 305 -0.81 11.52 -0.65
CA ALA A 305 -0.59 12.95 -0.43
C ALA A 305 -1.23 13.75 -1.58
N ALA A 306 -2.48 13.42 -1.89
CA ALA A 306 -3.21 13.89 -3.07
C ALA A 306 -3.93 15.23 -2.82
N THR A 307 -4.47 15.82 -3.89
CA THR A 307 -5.35 16.99 -3.81
C THR A 307 -6.67 16.78 -4.56
N PHE A 308 -7.77 16.81 -3.80
CA PHE A 308 -9.15 16.74 -4.26
C PHE A 308 -9.88 18.09 -4.09
N GLY A 309 -9.32 19.00 -3.28
CA GLY A 309 -9.84 20.35 -3.00
C GLY A 309 -9.00 21.46 -3.64
N GLN A 310 -8.93 22.62 -2.99
CA GLN A 310 -8.18 23.77 -3.50
C GLN A 310 -6.74 23.78 -2.98
N GLY A 311 -5.79 23.63 -3.90
CA GLY A 311 -4.36 23.74 -3.65
C GLY A 311 -3.58 22.48 -4.03
N ASN A 312 -2.28 22.45 -3.71
CA ASN A 312 -1.38 21.43 -4.23
C ASN A 312 -1.33 20.17 -3.36
N GLY A 313 -1.11 19.02 -4.00
CA GLY A 313 -0.71 17.76 -3.38
C GLY A 313 0.69 17.86 -2.74
N GLY A 314 0.99 16.89 -1.88
CA GLY A 314 2.27 16.73 -1.21
C GLY A 314 3.10 15.64 -1.89
N ASN A 315 4.39 15.59 -1.58
CA ASN A 315 5.30 14.60 -2.11
C ASN A 315 5.29 13.33 -1.25
N VAL A 316 5.61 12.19 -1.87
CA VAL A 316 5.82 10.93 -1.16
C VAL A 316 7.25 10.45 -1.40
N ILE A 317 8.00 10.26 -0.32
CA ILE A 317 9.38 9.78 -0.35
C ILE A 317 9.44 8.45 0.41
N VAL A 318 9.88 7.39 -0.25
CA VAL A 318 10.02 6.06 0.33
C VAL A 318 11.43 5.53 0.15
N ASN A 319 12.11 5.29 1.26
CA ASN A 319 13.41 4.61 1.31
C ASN A 319 13.22 3.24 1.95
N ALA A 320 13.36 2.17 1.17
CA ALA A 320 13.19 0.82 1.69
C ALA A 320 14.24 -0.18 1.19
N ARG A 321 14.39 -1.35 1.82
CA ARG A 321 15.15 -2.46 1.20
C ARG A 321 14.30 -3.18 0.16
N THR A 322 13.03 -3.41 0.48
CA THR A 322 12.06 -4.08 -0.41
C THR A 322 10.70 -3.40 -0.34
N ILE A 323 10.06 -3.24 -1.50
CA ILE A 323 8.71 -2.68 -1.62
C ILE A 323 7.87 -3.63 -2.48
N SER A 324 6.67 -3.96 -1.99
CA SER A 324 5.67 -4.74 -2.71
C SER A 324 4.31 -4.05 -2.65
N PHE A 325 3.74 -3.75 -3.80
CA PHE A 325 2.36 -3.31 -3.96
C PHE A 325 1.59 -4.41 -4.67
N ASP A 326 0.47 -4.86 -4.10
CA ASP A 326 -0.30 -5.98 -4.65
C ASP A 326 -1.81 -5.76 -4.54
N GLY A 327 -2.51 -5.91 -5.67
CA GLY A 327 -3.95 -6.04 -5.68
C GLY A 327 -4.70 -4.72 -5.82
N ARG A 328 -6.00 -4.86 -6.07
CA ARG A 328 -6.96 -3.78 -6.28
C ARG A 328 -8.32 -4.18 -5.72
N GLN A 329 -9.08 -3.21 -5.22
CA GLN A 329 -10.46 -3.42 -4.76
C GLN A 329 -11.32 -2.21 -5.10
N ASN A 330 -12.51 -2.43 -5.66
CA ASN A 330 -13.50 -1.38 -5.97
C ASN A 330 -12.93 -0.17 -6.74
N ASN A 331 -12.06 -0.43 -7.73
CA ASN A 331 -11.32 0.56 -8.52
C ASN A 331 -10.15 1.27 -7.83
N PHE A 332 -9.79 0.88 -6.62
CA PHE A 332 -8.63 1.43 -5.91
C PHE A 332 -7.49 0.41 -5.94
N GLY A 333 -6.41 0.73 -6.64
CA GLY A 333 -5.18 -0.05 -6.62
C GLY A 333 -4.43 0.14 -5.29
N SER A 334 -3.73 -0.91 -4.86
CA SER A 334 -2.74 -0.78 -3.79
C SER A 334 -1.56 0.08 -4.27
N GLY A 335 -1.04 0.98 -3.44
CA GLY A 335 0.21 1.69 -3.76
C GLY A 335 0.29 3.14 -3.28
N ILE A 336 0.95 3.98 -4.07
CA ILE A 336 1.26 5.39 -3.73
C ILE A 336 0.53 6.33 -4.69
N ILE A 337 -0.15 7.34 -4.15
CA ILE A 337 -0.96 8.28 -4.92
C ILE A 337 -0.67 9.72 -4.49
N THR A 338 -0.27 10.58 -5.42
CA THR A 338 -0.11 12.03 -5.22
C THR A 338 -1.00 12.85 -6.17
N ASN A 339 -2.03 12.21 -6.73
CA ASN A 339 -2.85 12.74 -7.81
C ASN A 339 -3.54 14.06 -7.48
N ALA A 340 -3.88 14.80 -8.54
CA ALA A 340 -4.81 15.92 -8.48
C ALA A 340 -6.11 15.58 -9.19
N GLU A 341 -7.24 15.74 -8.50
CA GLU A 341 -8.59 15.52 -9.06
C GLU A 341 -9.52 16.73 -8.82
N SER A 342 -8.97 17.85 -8.35
CA SER A 342 -9.75 19.05 -8.06
C SER A 342 -10.42 19.65 -9.30
N THR A 343 -11.59 20.27 -9.10
CA THR A 343 -12.25 21.11 -10.12
C THR A 343 -11.83 22.58 -10.05
N SER A 344 -10.99 22.92 -9.07
CA SER A 344 -10.67 24.29 -8.67
C SER A 344 -9.20 24.66 -8.80
N GLY A 345 -8.40 23.81 -9.44
CA GLY A 345 -6.96 23.96 -9.62
C GLY A 345 -6.16 23.45 -8.42
N GLY A 346 -5.13 22.67 -8.72
CA GLY A 346 -4.25 22.03 -7.73
C GLY A 346 -3.28 21.09 -8.41
N ASN A 347 -1.97 21.26 -8.17
CA ASN A 347 -0.97 20.41 -8.79
C ASN A 347 -0.73 19.14 -7.95
N PRO A 348 -0.62 17.94 -8.55
CA PRO A 348 -0.13 16.75 -7.86
C PRO A 348 1.30 16.93 -7.33
N GLY A 349 1.67 16.14 -6.32
CA GLY A 349 3.04 16.08 -5.81
C GLY A 349 3.90 15.03 -6.52
N ASP A 350 5.20 15.02 -6.24
CA ASP A 350 6.14 14.05 -6.80
C ASP A 350 6.22 12.79 -5.93
N ILE A 351 6.59 11.66 -6.55
CA ILE A 351 6.89 10.39 -5.88
C ILE A 351 8.36 10.08 -6.07
N SER A 352 9.08 9.79 -4.97
CA SER A 352 10.48 9.38 -5.00
C SER A 352 10.68 8.08 -4.21
N ILE A 353 11.23 7.06 -4.87
CA ILE A 353 11.43 5.73 -4.30
C ILE A 353 12.89 5.33 -4.44
N ALA A 354 13.51 4.95 -3.32
CA ALA A 354 14.81 4.29 -3.29
C ALA A 354 14.65 2.90 -2.68
N THR A 355 14.96 1.85 -3.45
CA THR A 355 14.84 0.46 -2.95
C THR A 355 15.84 -0.51 -3.57
N ARG A 356 15.98 -1.72 -3.01
CA ARG A 356 16.68 -2.82 -3.71
C ARG A 356 15.75 -3.55 -4.67
N LEU A 357 14.48 -3.68 -4.30
CA LEU A 357 13.47 -4.40 -5.07
C LEU A 357 12.15 -3.65 -4.98
N LEU A 358 11.57 -3.35 -6.13
CA LEU A 358 10.21 -2.84 -6.27
C LEU A 358 9.38 -3.85 -7.07
N SER A 359 8.26 -4.29 -6.51
CA SER A 359 7.23 -5.06 -7.21
C SER A 359 5.91 -4.31 -7.19
N VAL A 360 5.28 -4.15 -8.35
CA VAL A 360 3.93 -3.59 -8.50
C VAL A 360 3.10 -4.63 -9.25
N ASN A 361 2.20 -5.31 -8.55
CA ASN A 361 1.53 -6.50 -9.07
C ASN A 361 0.01 -6.37 -9.00
N ASN A 362 -0.69 -7.09 -9.87
CA ASN A 362 -2.13 -7.34 -9.77
C ASN A 362 -2.97 -6.04 -9.70
N ALA A 363 -2.78 -5.14 -10.67
CA ALA A 363 -3.45 -3.84 -10.77
C ALA A 363 -3.13 -2.85 -9.62
N ALA A 364 -2.02 -3.06 -8.91
CA ALA A 364 -1.42 -2.05 -8.04
C ALA A 364 -0.86 -0.86 -8.86
N GLU A 365 -0.76 0.31 -8.24
CA GLU A 365 -0.47 1.57 -8.95
C GLU A 365 0.47 2.49 -8.14
N ILE A 366 1.41 3.12 -8.84
CA ILE A 366 2.15 4.30 -8.38
C ILE A 366 1.76 5.47 -9.28
N SER A 367 1.00 6.42 -8.73
CA SER A 367 0.30 7.46 -9.50
C SER A 367 0.67 8.86 -9.01
N ALA A 368 1.19 9.69 -9.92
CA ALA A 368 1.41 11.13 -9.74
C ALA A 368 0.62 11.94 -10.78
N ALA A 369 -0.52 11.40 -11.20
CA ALA A 369 -1.31 11.86 -12.32
C ALA A 369 -2.12 13.14 -12.00
N ASN A 370 -2.32 13.95 -13.02
CA ASN A 370 -3.25 15.06 -12.98
C ASN A 370 -4.53 14.68 -13.74
N ARG A 371 -5.61 14.39 -13.00
CA ARG A 371 -6.93 14.06 -13.55
C ARG A 371 -7.87 15.27 -13.56
N THR A 372 -7.35 16.46 -13.27
CA THR A 372 -8.15 17.68 -13.31
C THR A 372 -8.53 18.03 -14.74
N SER A 373 -9.69 18.66 -14.86
CA SER A 373 -10.23 19.09 -16.14
C SER A 373 -10.16 20.61 -16.31
N SER A 374 -9.58 21.36 -15.36
CA SER A 374 -9.39 22.81 -15.51
C SER A 374 -8.28 23.12 -16.53
N GLU A 375 -8.49 24.14 -17.36
CA GLU A 375 -7.53 24.59 -18.39
C GLU A 375 -6.30 25.33 -17.82
N SER A 376 -6.10 25.31 -16.51
CA SER A 376 -4.94 25.93 -15.88
C SER A 376 -3.65 25.18 -16.25
N THR A 377 -2.56 25.93 -16.36
CA THR A 377 -1.21 25.54 -16.80
C THR A 377 -0.49 24.61 -15.81
N GLU A 378 -1.16 23.58 -15.33
CA GLU A 378 -0.79 22.89 -14.08
C GLU A 378 0.23 21.78 -14.30
N ARG A 379 1.28 21.83 -13.49
CA ARG A 379 2.38 20.87 -13.40
C ARG A 379 1.79 19.50 -13.03
N VAL A 380 2.25 18.45 -13.70
CA VAL A 380 1.99 17.05 -13.31
C VAL A 380 3.12 16.56 -12.40
N GLY A 381 2.83 15.58 -11.56
CA GLY A 381 3.79 15.03 -10.61
C GLY A 381 4.78 14.14 -11.34
N ASN A 382 6.03 14.15 -10.88
CA ASN A 382 7.06 13.27 -11.42
C ASN A 382 7.21 12.02 -10.56
N ILE A 383 7.59 10.90 -11.19
CA ILE A 383 7.95 9.66 -10.49
C ILE A 383 9.44 9.40 -10.68
N ASN A 384 10.19 9.33 -9.58
CA ASN A 384 11.62 9.05 -9.58
C ASN A 384 11.89 7.74 -8.83
N ILE A 385 12.44 6.73 -9.51
CA ILE A 385 12.71 5.42 -8.91
C ILE A 385 14.19 5.08 -9.07
N ASN A 386 14.88 4.91 -7.95
CA ASN A 386 16.21 4.33 -7.88
C ASN A 386 16.12 2.92 -7.28
N SER A 387 16.34 1.90 -8.09
CA SER A 387 16.23 0.51 -7.65
C SER A 387 17.30 -0.41 -8.21
N ALA A 388 17.58 -1.53 -7.56
CA ALA A 388 18.34 -2.58 -8.24
C ALA A 388 17.45 -3.36 -9.23
N LYS A 389 16.19 -3.63 -8.85
CA LYS A 389 15.22 -4.33 -9.69
C LYS A 389 13.83 -3.72 -9.57
N VAL A 390 13.13 -3.60 -10.70
CA VAL A 390 11.72 -3.19 -10.77
C VAL A 390 10.97 -4.26 -11.57
N SER A 391 9.87 -4.74 -11.02
CA SER A 391 8.95 -5.66 -11.69
C SER A 391 7.55 -5.07 -11.66
N LEU A 392 6.95 -4.91 -12.84
CA LEU A 392 5.52 -4.65 -12.99
C LEU A 392 4.89 -5.91 -13.58
N ASP A 393 3.88 -6.46 -12.91
CA ASP A 393 3.21 -7.70 -13.34
C ASP A 393 1.70 -7.61 -13.18
N ASN A 394 0.95 -8.30 -14.05
CA ASN A 394 -0.51 -8.37 -14.03
C ASN A 394 -1.18 -7.00 -13.85
N GLN A 395 -1.02 -6.10 -14.83
CA GLN A 395 -1.57 -4.73 -14.82
C GLN A 395 -0.95 -3.80 -13.77
N GLY A 396 0.26 -4.08 -13.28
CA GLY A 396 1.00 -3.13 -12.43
C GLY A 396 1.35 -1.87 -13.21
N SER A 397 1.15 -0.69 -12.62
CA SER A 397 1.32 0.58 -13.34
C SER A 397 2.14 1.65 -12.62
N LEU A 398 2.90 2.41 -13.41
CA LEU A 398 3.51 3.68 -13.05
C LEU A 398 2.89 4.77 -13.92
N SER A 399 2.16 5.72 -13.32
CA SER A 399 1.38 6.73 -14.06
C SER A 399 1.72 8.15 -13.62
N ALA A 400 2.20 8.96 -14.56
CA ALA A 400 2.31 10.40 -14.43
C ALA A 400 1.53 11.09 -15.56
N GLU A 401 0.32 10.59 -15.82
CA GLU A 401 -0.56 11.05 -16.89
C GLU A 401 -1.20 12.41 -16.59
N SER A 402 -1.64 13.09 -17.65
CA SER A 402 -2.45 14.31 -17.55
C SER A 402 -3.72 14.24 -18.39
N ALA A 403 -4.88 14.53 -17.79
CA ALA A 403 -6.13 14.70 -18.53
C ALA A 403 -6.17 16.02 -19.34
N SER A 404 -5.38 17.02 -18.94
CA SER A 404 -5.29 18.35 -19.55
C SER A 404 -3.92 18.96 -19.29
N GLY A 405 -3.31 19.60 -20.29
CA GLY A 405 -1.94 20.11 -20.17
C GLY A 405 -0.89 19.00 -20.31
N ASN A 406 0.35 19.28 -19.93
CA ASN A 406 1.49 18.41 -20.28
C ASN A 406 1.65 17.26 -19.28
N GLY A 407 1.99 16.06 -19.77
CA GLY A 407 2.29 14.89 -18.94
C GLY A 407 3.49 15.10 -18.01
N GLY A 408 3.54 14.35 -16.91
CA GLY A 408 4.66 14.38 -15.96
C GLY A 408 5.86 13.59 -16.47
N ASN A 409 6.95 13.54 -15.70
CA ASN A 409 8.12 12.75 -16.07
C ASN A 409 8.27 11.51 -15.19
N ILE A 410 8.69 10.40 -15.79
CA ILE A 410 9.06 9.17 -15.09
C ILE A 410 10.55 8.91 -15.31
N ASN A 411 11.33 8.95 -14.23
CA ASN A 411 12.77 8.70 -14.23
C ASN A 411 13.08 7.39 -13.51
N LEU A 412 13.58 6.39 -14.22
CA LEU A 412 13.92 5.08 -13.69
C LEU A 412 15.43 4.84 -13.76
N GLN A 413 16.10 4.83 -12.62
CA GLN A 413 17.50 4.44 -12.48
C GLN A 413 17.55 3.03 -11.87
N ILE A 414 17.73 2.03 -12.73
CA ILE A 414 17.59 0.62 -12.38
C ILE A 414 18.92 -0.10 -12.59
N ARG A 415 19.55 -0.59 -11.51
CA ARG A 415 20.89 -1.19 -11.63
C ARG A 415 20.91 -2.47 -12.47
N ASP A 416 19.94 -3.37 -12.28
CA ASP A 416 20.00 -4.75 -12.78
C ASP A 416 18.89 -5.08 -13.79
N LEU A 417 17.61 -4.93 -13.44
CA LEU A 417 16.49 -5.41 -14.28
C LEU A 417 15.23 -4.56 -14.13
N LEU A 418 14.68 -4.12 -15.26
CA LEU A 418 13.28 -3.73 -15.42
C LEU A 418 12.52 -4.87 -16.11
N LEU A 419 11.55 -5.46 -15.41
CA LEU A 419 10.68 -6.52 -15.93
C LEU A 419 9.25 -6.02 -16.05
N LEU A 420 8.66 -6.15 -17.24
CA LEU A 420 7.27 -5.79 -17.55
C LEU A 420 6.51 -7.04 -18.00
N ARG A 421 5.40 -7.36 -17.33
CA ARG A 421 4.60 -8.55 -17.60
C ARG A 421 3.10 -8.32 -17.43
N GLY A 422 2.31 -9.17 -18.07
CA GLY A 422 0.87 -9.30 -17.82
C GLY A 422 0.06 -8.01 -18.00
N GLY A 423 0.30 -7.24 -19.06
CA GLY A 423 -0.46 -6.02 -19.35
C GLY A 423 -0.05 -4.81 -18.50
N SER A 424 1.20 -4.77 -18.05
CA SER A 424 1.71 -3.68 -17.19
C SER A 424 2.06 -2.42 -17.97
N GLU A 425 2.06 -1.27 -17.31
CA GLU A 425 2.18 0.02 -17.99
C GLU A 425 3.11 1.01 -17.27
N ILE A 426 3.92 1.73 -18.06
CA ILE A 426 4.62 2.95 -17.64
C ILE A 426 4.14 4.08 -18.56
N SER A 427 3.36 5.02 -18.01
CA SER A 427 2.67 6.03 -18.82
C SER A 427 2.89 7.47 -18.34
N THR A 428 3.18 8.34 -19.31
CA THR A 428 3.18 9.81 -19.18
C THR A 428 2.26 10.45 -20.23
N ASN A 429 1.19 9.74 -20.61
CA ASN A 429 0.24 10.20 -21.62
C ASN A 429 -0.43 11.52 -21.22
N ALA A 430 -0.77 12.33 -22.22
CA ALA A 430 -1.33 13.66 -21.99
C ALA A 430 -2.49 14.02 -22.92
N GLY A 431 -3.49 14.68 -22.35
CA GLY A 431 -4.64 15.22 -23.06
C GLY A 431 -5.76 14.20 -23.29
N THR A 432 -6.89 14.70 -23.77
CA THR A 432 -8.09 13.95 -24.10
C THR A 432 -8.68 14.46 -25.42
N ASP A 433 -9.72 13.80 -25.92
CA ASP A 433 -10.43 14.22 -27.13
C ASP A 433 -10.88 15.70 -27.11
N GLN A 434 -11.25 16.18 -25.93
CA GLN A 434 -11.72 17.55 -25.70
C GLN A 434 -10.60 18.52 -25.31
N LYS A 435 -9.47 18.05 -24.76
CA LYS A 435 -8.42 18.88 -24.15
C LYS A 435 -7.03 18.54 -24.65
N GLY A 436 -6.27 19.57 -25.00
CA GLY A 436 -4.88 19.38 -25.44
C GLY A 436 -3.92 19.03 -24.31
N GLY A 437 -2.70 18.71 -24.69
CA GLY A 437 -1.60 18.37 -23.78
C GLY A 437 -0.43 17.78 -24.55
N ASP A 438 0.79 18.14 -24.19
CA ASP A 438 1.99 17.48 -24.70
C ASP A 438 2.34 16.26 -23.82
N GLY A 439 2.69 15.14 -24.43
CA GLY A 439 3.12 13.94 -23.72
C GLY A 439 4.34 14.23 -22.83
N GLY A 440 4.39 13.59 -21.66
CA GLY A 440 5.52 13.73 -20.73
C GLY A 440 6.78 12.99 -21.17
N ASN A 441 7.84 13.01 -20.35
CA ASN A 441 9.08 12.30 -20.68
C ASN A 441 9.29 11.04 -19.83
N ILE A 442 9.83 10.00 -20.46
CA ILE A 442 10.20 8.75 -19.80
C ILE A 442 11.69 8.51 -20.02
N ASP A 443 12.46 8.55 -18.94
CA ASP A 443 13.90 8.28 -18.93
C ASP A 443 14.18 6.98 -18.17
N ILE A 444 14.64 5.95 -18.89
CA ILE A 444 14.97 4.63 -18.31
C ILE A 444 16.45 4.35 -18.50
N ASN A 445 17.16 4.16 -17.40
CA ASN A 445 18.51 3.64 -17.37
C ASN A 445 18.48 2.28 -16.66
N SER A 446 18.64 1.19 -17.41
CA SER A 446 18.61 -0.15 -16.85
C SER A 446 19.65 -1.08 -17.46
N LYS A 447 20.23 -2.01 -16.70
CA LYS A 447 21.11 -3.02 -17.33
C LYS A 447 20.35 -3.90 -18.32
N PHE A 448 19.17 -4.39 -17.93
CA PHE A 448 18.26 -5.10 -18.82
C PHE A 448 16.83 -4.58 -18.71
N LEU A 449 16.17 -4.47 -19.85
CA LEU A 449 14.73 -4.26 -19.95
C LEU A 449 14.13 -5.48 -20.65
N ILE A 450 13.21 -6.16 -19.96
CA ILE A 450 12.55 -7.36 -20.47
C ILE A 450 11.04 -7.15 -20.40
N ALA A 451 10.38 -7.30 -21.54
CA ALA A 451 8.94 -7.50 -21.62
C ALA A 451 8.66 -8.79 -22.42
N ILE A 452 7.46 -9.37 -22.24
CA ILE A 452 7.04 -10.51 -23.05
C ILE A 452 6.22 -9.99 -24.24
N PRO A 453 6.55 -10.33 -25.51
CA PRO A 453 5.91 -9.72 -26.68
C PRO A 453 4.40 -9.81 -26.72
N GLN A 454 3.83 -10.91 -26.21
CA GLN A 454 2.40 -11.21 -26.26
C GLN A 454 1.67 -10.91 -24.94
N GLU A 455 2.32 -10.20 -24.01
CA GLU A 455 1.72 -9.81 -22.73
C GLU A 455 1.36 -8.31 -22.70
N ASN A 456 1.30 -7.62 -23.84
CA ASN A 456 0.80 -6.24 -23.99
C ASN A 456 1.30 -5.25 -22.90
N SER A 457 2.60 -5.28 -22.61
CA SER A 457 3.18 -4.42 -21.57
C SER A 457 3.90 -3.23 -22.17
N ASP A 458 3.46 -2.03 -21.79
CA ASP A 458 3.67 -0.84 -22.60
C ASP A 458 4.42 0.27 -21.87
N ILE A 459 5.17 1.05 -22.64
CA ILE A 459 5.83 2.30 -22.22
C ILE A 459 5.32 3.42 -23.12
N THR A 460 4.50 4.32 -22.57
CA THR A 460 3.70 5.26 -23.37
C THR A 460 3.91 6.71 -22.94
N ALA A 461 4.26 7.55 -23.91
CA ALA A 461 4.38 9.01 -23.74
C ALA A 461 3.57 9.74 -24.82
N ASN A 462 2.33 9.30 -25.02
CA ASN A 462 1.47 9.75 -26.11
C ASN A 462 0.75 11.06 -25.78
N ALA A 463 0.26 11.74 -26.81
CA ALA A 463 -0.51 12.97 -26.68
C ALA A 463 -1.76 12.98 -27.58
N PHE A 464 -2.90 13.50 -27.11
CA PHE A 464 -4.07 13.55 -27.99
C PHE A 464 -3.96 14.65 -29.08
N ARG A 465 -3.86 15.92 -28.70
CA ARG A 465 -3.73 17.08 -29.64
C ARG A 465 -2.34 17.74 -29.65
N GLY A 466 -1.55 17.57 -28.60
CA GLY A 466 -0.24 18.20 -28.47
C GLY A 466 0.88 17.41 -29.13
N ARG A 467 2.11 17.65 -28.74
CA ARG A 467 3.24 16.84 -29.18
C ARG A 467 3.32 15.56 -28.34
N GLY A 468 3.58 14.41 -28.96
CA GLY A 468 4.04 13.23 -28.23
C GLY A 468 5.31 13.55 -27.44
N GLY A 469 5.50 12.83 -26.33
CA GLY A 469 6.59 13.04 -25.38
C GLY A 469 7.94 12.52 -25.86
N ASN A 470 8.92 12.46 -24.95
CA ASN A 470 10.22 11.85 -25.25
C ASN A 470 10.43 10.61 -24.42
N VAL A 471 10.72 9.48 -25.08
CA VAL A 471 11.11 8.24 -24.43
C VAL A 471 12.58 7.97 -24.71
N GLN A 472 13.39 7.98 -23.66
CA GLN A 472 14.81 7.66 -23.73
C GLN A 472 15.09 6.40 -22.90
N ILE A 473 15.64 5.39 -23.55
CA ILE A 473 16.01 4.12 -22.90
C ILE A 473 17.49 3.86 -23.15
N ILE A 474 18.26 3.76 -22.06
CA ILE A 474 19.66 3.37 -22.08
C ILE A 474 19.75 1.99 -21.42
N SER A 475 20.09 0.97 -22.20
CA SER A 475 20.19 -0.39 -21.68
C SER A 475 21.27 -1.24 -22.33
N GLN A 476 21.79 -2.24 -21.61
CA GLN A 476 22.72 -3.22 -22.21
C GLN A 476 21.98 -4.28 -23.03
N GLY A 477 20.68 -4.46 -22.81
CA GLY A 477 19.85 -5.36 -23.59
C GLY A 477 18.36 -5.10 -23.38
N ILE A 478 17.63 -5.02 -24.49
CA ILE A 478 16.18 -4.88 -24.54
C ILE A 478 15.61 -6.12 -25.21
N PHE A 479 14.62 -6.75 -24.57
CA PHE A 479 14.03 -7.99 -25.05
C PHE A 479 12.50 -7.92 -25.00
N GLY A 480 11.88 -8.32 -26.11
CA GLY A 480 10.45 -8.58 -26.21
C GLY A 480 9.51 -7.36 -26.16
N ILE A 481 10.06 -6.15 -26.25
CA ILE A 481 9.32 -4.90 -26.46
C ILE A 481 9.90 -4.18 -27.68
N GLU A 482 9.08 -3.48 -28.45
CA GLU A 482 9.52 -2.78 -29.67
C GLU A 482 8.93 -1.37 -29.71
N ALA A 483 9.69 -0.43 -30.27
CA ALA A 483 9.18 0.92 -30.56
C ALA A 483 8.27 0.89 -31.79
N ARG A 484 7.03 1.36 -31.65
CA ARG A 484 6.04 1.40 -32.73
C ARG A 484 5.39 2.79 -32.83
N PRO A 485 4.88 3.18 -34.02
CA PRO A 485 4.19 4.46 -34.18
C PRO A 485 2.84 4.54 -33.45
N GLN A 486 2.22 3.39 -33.16
CA GLN A 486 0.93 3.25 -32.49
C GLN A 486 0.95 1.96 -31.65
N GLN A 487 0.19 1.95 -30.55
CA GLN A 487 0.05 0.76 -29.70
C GLN A 487 -0.64 -0.38 -30.46
N THR A 488 -0.24 -1.60 -30.14
CA THR A 488 -0.77 -2.87 -30.65
C THR A 488 -1.14 -3.77 -29.48
N ASP A 489 -1.58 -5.01 -29.73
CA ASP A 489 -1.80 -6.00 -28.67
C ASP A 489 -0.48 -6.64 -28.15
N LYS A 490 0.67 -6.10 -28.57
CA LYS A 490 1.99 -6.56 -28.17
C LYS A 490 2.62 -5.53 -27.23
N SER A 491 3.67 -5.94 -26.54
CA SER A 491 4.46 -4.99 -25.73
C SER A 491 5.08 -3.90 -26.60
N ASP A 492 4.75 -2.64 -26.30
CA ASP A 492 5.02 -1.46 -27.13
C ASP A 492 5.77 -0.33 -26.41
N ILE A 493 6.61 0.39 -27.16
CA ILE A 493 7.11 1.71 -26.77
C ILE A 493 6.53 2.74 -27.74
N THR A 494 5.77 3.71 -27.23
CA THR A 494 5.14 4.74 -28.05
C THR A 494 5.34 6.14 -27.49
N ALA A 495 5.49 7.11 -28.39
CA ALA A 495 5.47 8.54 -28.10
C ALA A 495 4.70 9.25 -29.22
N SER A 496 3.48 8.81 -29.50
CA SER A 496 2.70 9.25 -30.65
C SER A 496 1.83 10.46 -30.33
N SER A 497 1.20 11.03 -31.37
CA SER A 497 0.06 11.92 -31.17
C SER A 497 -1.03 11.68 -32.20
N ASP A 498 -2.31 11.74 -31.77
CA ASP A 498 -3.47 11.49 -32.62
C ASP A 498 -3.74 12.64 -33.61
N LEU A 499 -3.76 13.88 -33.10
CA LEU A 499 -4.04 15.09 -33.88
C LEU A 499 -2.84 16.05 -33.94
N GLY A 500 -1.76 15.75 -33.23
CA GLY A 500 -0.56 16.58 -33.15
C GLY A 500 0.65 15.95 -33.83
N ILE A 501 1.84 16.24 -33.29
CA ILE A 501 3.12 15.78 -33.84
C ILE A 501 3.64 14.66 -32.96
N ALA A 502 4.10 13.55 -33.55
CA ALA A 502 4.76 12.49 -32.80
C ALA A 502 6.00 13.01 -32.04
N GLY A 503 6.20 12.46 -30.87
CA GLY A 503 7.37 12.64 -30.02
C GLY A 503 8.58 11.87 -30.51
N ASN A 504 9.60 11.77 -29.65
CA ASN A 504 10.86 11.10 -29.98
C ASN A 504 11.05 9.84 -29.13
N ILE A 505 11.49 8.76 -29.77
CA ILE A 505 11.87 7.52 -29.10
C ILE A 505 13.35 7.27 -29.41
N ASN A 506 14.19 7.36 -28.38
CA ASN A 506 15.62 7.11 -28.48
C ASN A 506 16.00 5.89 -27.64
N VAL A 507 16.32 4.79 -28.31
CA VAL A 507 16.71 3.53 -27.67
C VAL A 507 18.19 3.28 -27.91
N VAL A 508 18.98 3.36 -26.85
CA VAL A 508 20.42 3.13 -26.86
C VAL A 508 20.69 1.75 -26.27
N THR A 509 21.00 0.80 -27.14
CA THR A 509 21.48 -0.54 -26.78
C THR A 509 22.73 -0.88 -27.58
N PRO A 510 23.66 -1.68 -27.03
CA PRO A 510 24.70 -2.31 -27.84
C PRO A 510 24.06 -3.03 -29.03
N ASP A 511 24.70 -2.98 -30.20
CA ASP A 511 24.25 -3.73 -31.36
C ASP A 511 24.26 -5.23 -31.03
N ASN A 512 23.07 -5.77 -30.79
CA ASN A 512 22.82 -7.18 -30.52
C ASN A 512 22.16 -7.87 -31.72
N SER A 513 22.13 -7.23 -32.90
CA SER A 513 21.54 -7.80 -34.12
C SER A 513 22.16 -9.15 -34.48
N ALA A 514 23.44 -9.36 -34.18
CA ALA A 514 24.12 -10.65 -34.33
C ALA A 514 23.63 -11.74 -33.35
N ILE A 515 23.10 -11.37 -32.18
CA ILE A 515 22.54 -12.30 -31.19
C ILE A 515 21.06 -12.56 -31.45
N GLN A 516 20.27 -11.52 -31.74
CA GLN A 516 18.84 -11.65 -32.06
C GLN A 516 18.61 -12.51 -33.31
N ASN A 517 19.47 -12.37 -34.33
CA ASN A 517 19.43 -13.21 -35.53
C ASN A 517 20.10 -14.59 -35.35
N SER A 518 20.75 -14.85 -34.21
CA SER A 518 21.38 -16.13 -33.87
C SER A 518 20.57 -16.97 -32.88
N LEU A 519 19.50 -16.42 -32.33
CA LEU A 519 18.49 -17.18 -31.59
C LEU A 519 17.49 -17.75 -32.60
N THR A 520 17.92 -18.74 -33.38
CA THR A 520 16.96 -19.63 -34.05
C THR A 520 16.02 -20.20 -32.99
N GLU A 521 14.70 -20.14 -33.21
CA GLU A 521 13.74 -20.93 -32.43
C GLU A 521 14.31 -22.33 -32.28
N LEU A 522 14.45 -22.79 -31.02
CA LEU A 522 14.73 -24.19 -30.75
C LEU A 522 13.64 -24.99 -31.47
N GLN A 523 14.03 -25.74 -32.51
CA GLN A 523 13.08 -26.49 -33.32
C GLN A 523 12.21 -27.31 -32.38
N GLN A 524 10.92 -27.00 -32.32
CA GLN A 524 9.97 -27.73 -31.46
C GLN A 524 9.85 -29.20 -31.87
N ASN A 525 10.33 -29.55 -33.06
CA ASN A 525 10.53 -30.93 -33.51
C ASN A 525 11.98 -31.08 -34.03
N PRO A 526 12.93 -31.56 -33.22
CA PRO A 526 14.24 -31.98 -33.72
C PRO A 526 14.15 -33.20 -34.66
N ILE A 527 12.95 -33.80 -34.81
CA ILE A 527 12.69 -34.96 -35.67
C ILE A 527 11.51 -34.64 -36.58
N ASP A 528 11.79 -34.33 -37.84
CA ASP A 528 10.79 -34.37 -38.90
C ASP A 528 10.54 -35.84 -39.30
N THR A 529 9.52 -36.45 -38.71
CA THR A 529 9.11 -37.82 -39.03
C THR A 529 8.58 -37.97 -40.45
N LYS A 530 8.24 -36.88 -41.16
CA LYS A 530 7.88 -36.93 -42.58
C LYS A 530 9.12 -36.96 -43.48
N ALA A 531 10.22 -36.34 -43.07
CA ALA A 531 11.51 -36.45 -43.78
C ALA A 531 12.11 -37.87 -43.68
N LEU A 532 11.85 -38.60 -42.59
CA LEU A 532 12.24 -40.02 -42.44
C LEU A 532 11.41 -40.99 -43.29
N ILE A 533 10.29 -40.55 -43.88
CA ILE A 533 9.35 -41.42 -44.62
C ILE A 533 9.27 -41.06 -46.11
N ALA A 534 9.92 -39.99 -46.56
CA ALA A 534 9.87 -39.57 -47.96
C ALA A 534 11.04 -40.14 -48.77
N ASN A 535 10.95 -41.42 -49.18
CA ASN A 535 11.36 -41.92 -50.51
C ASN A 535 11.21 -43.44 -50.60
N SER A 536 10.02 -43.91 -51.01
CA SER A 536 9.92 -45.18 -51.73
C SER A 536 8.64 -45.21 -52.56
N CYS A 537 8.79 -44.96 -53.86
CA CYS A 537 7.87 -45.45 -54.87
C CYS A 537 8.41 -46.82 -55.30
N ILE A 538 7.75 -47.93 -54.94
CA ILE A 538 7.67 -49.17 -55.75
C ILE A 538 6.69 -50.19 -55.10
N ALA A 539 5.69 -50.54 -55.91
CA ALA A 539 4.88 -51.77 -55.99
C ALA A 539 4.12 -52.36 -54.77
N ARG A 540 2.80 -52.46 -54.94
CA ARG A 540 1.92 -53.40 -54.21
C ARG A 540 2.31 -54.85 -54.55
N SER A 541 2.71 -55.62 -53.55
CA SER A 541 2.78 -57.08 -53.60
C SER A 541 2.36 -57.66 -52.25
N SER A 542 1.48 -58.65 -52.26
CA SER A 542 0.95 -59.31 -51.07
C SER A 542 1.69 -60.63 -50.80
N LYS A 543 2.89 -60.55 -50.18
CA LYS A 543 3.42 -61.51 -49.18
C LYS A 543 4.94 -61.37 -48.93
N VAL A 544 5.25 -61.23 -47.64
CA VAL A 544 6.48 -61.47 -46.86
C VAL A 544 7.66 -60.49 -46.95
N GLU A 545 7.76 -59.72 -45.86
CA GLU A 545 8.92 -59.31 -45.02
C GLU A 545 10.22 -58.86 -45.70
N GLY A 546 10.32 -57.54 -45.94
CA GLY A 546 11.59 -56.84 -46.00
C GLY A 546 11.97 -56.31 -44.61
N THR A 547 13.13 -56.66 -44.09
CA THR A 547 13.71 -56.06 -42.90
C THR A 547 14.50 -54.80 -43.29
N PHE A 548 14.18 -53.67 -42.66
CA PHE A 548 15.00 -52.47 -42.68
C PHE A 548 15.75 -52.38 -41.36
N VAL A 549 17.08 -52.53 -41.42
CA VAL A 549 17.96 -52.41 -40.25
C VAL A 549 18.76 -51.12 -40.39
N ILE A 550 18.55 -50.18 -39.47
CA ILE A 550 19.48 -49.06 -39.28
C ILE A 550 20.58 -49.57 -38.35
N ILE A 551 21.69 -50.04 -38.93
CA ILE A 551 22.94 -50.19 -38.21
C ILE A 551 23.45 -48.79 -37.90
N GLY A 552 23.57 -48.45 -36.62
CA GLY A 552 23.93 -47.12 -36.14
C GLY A 552 25.13 -46.52 -36.88
N SER A 553 25.12 -45.20 -37.06
CA SER A 553 26.16 -44.49 -37.79
C SER A 553 27.47 -44.48 -37.00
N GLY A 554 28.39 -45.38 -37.31
CA GLY A 554 29.77 -45.38 -36.82
C GLY A 554 30.64 -44.25 -37.39
N GLY A 555 30.04 -43.06 -37.63
CA GLY A 555 30.70 -41.89 -38.21
C GLY A 555 30.85 -40.76 -37.19
N LEU A 556 31.89 -39.95 -37.37
CA LEU A 556 32.08 -38.71 -36.60
C LEU A 556 30.93 -37.73 -36.90
N PRO A 557 30.51 -36.90 -35.92
CA PRO A 557 29.46 -35.90 -36.11
C PRO A 557 29.83 -34.93 -37.24
N ASN A 558 28.84 -34.54 -38.06
CA ASN A 558 29.09 -33.59 -39.15
C ASN A 558 29.45 -32.19 -38.63
N ARG A 559 29.09 -31.85 -37.37
CA ARG A 559 29.49 -30.61 -36.69
C ARG A 559 29.74 -30.83 -35.18
N PRO A 560 30.63 -30.04 -34.55
CA PRO A 560 30.82 -30.08 -33.09
C PRO A 560 29.53 -29.69 -32.35
N GLY A 561 29.02 -30.57 -31.48
CA GLY A 561 27.82 -30.33 -30.65
C GLY A 561 26.55 -31.06 -31.09
N ASP A 562 26.57 -31.77 -32.22
CA ASP A 562 25.45 -32.64 -32.61
C ASP A 562 25.22 -33.74 -31.57
N ALA A 563 23.96 -34.03 -31.27
CA ALA A 563 23.58 -35.10 -30.35
C ALA A 563 24.07 -36.45 -30.89
N PHE A 564 24.73 -37.24 -30.04
CA PHE A 564 25.09 -38.61 -30.38
C PHE A 564 23.83 -39.41 -30.71
N VAL A 565 23.81 -40.04 -31.89
CA VAL A 565 22.77 -41.02 -32.21
C VAL A 565 22.89 -42.15 -31.19
N SER A 566 21.76 -42.57 -30.62
CA SER A 566 21.69 -43.60 -29.58
C SER A 566 22.55 -44.82 -29.95
N PRO A 567 23.48 -45.27 -29.09
CA PRO A 567 24.29 -46.46 -29.35
C PRO A 567 23.50 -47.76 -29.17
N TYR A 568 22.24 -47.68 -28.72
CA TYR A 568 21.42 -48.86 -28.47
C TYR A 568 20.69 -49.29 -29.74
N PRO A 569 20.90 -50.53 -30.22
CA PRO A 569 20.08 -51.10 -31.28
C PRO A 569 18.67 -51.33 -30.72
N THR A 570 17.66 -50.70 -31.35
CA THR A 570 16.26 -51.02 -31.09
C THR A 570 15.91 -52.31 -31.83
N GLY A 571 15.56 -53.37 -31.10
CA GLY A 571 15.11 -54.65 -31.65
C GLY A 571 13.69 -54.60 -32.24
N THR A 572 13.34 -55.65 -32.97
CA THR A 572 12.02 -55.85 -33.60
C THR A 572 10.92 -56.02 -32.55
N VAL A 573 9.88 -55.18 -32.61
CA VAL A 573 8.62 -55.41 -31.88
C VAL A 573 7.70 -56.22 -32.80
N GLN A 574 7.44 -57.48 -32.44
CA GLN A 574 6.42 -58.30 -33.10
C GLN A 574 5.05 -57.96 -32.51
N GLY A 575 4.05 -57.77 -33.38
CA GLY A 575 2.65 -57.70 -32.95
C GLY A 575 2.19 -59.07 -32.45
N VAL A 576 1.54 -59.12 -31.29
CA VAL A 576 0.93 -60.35 -30.76
C VAL A 576 -0.10 -60.84 -31.77
N ILE A 577 0.13 -62.02 -32.34
CA ILE A 577 -0.86 -62.71 -33.17
C ILE A 577 -2.07 -62.99 -32.27
N PRO A 578 -3.30 -62.58 -32.65
CA PRO A 578 -4.46 -62.88 -31.83
C PRO A 578 -4.69 -64.39 -31.88
N ASP A 579 -4.29 -65.09 -30.82
CA ASP A 579 -4.65 -66.49 -30.64
C ASP A 579 -6.13 -66.54 -30.26
N THR A 580 -6.96 -67.07 -31.17
CA THR A 580 -8.41 -67.16 -30.97
C THR A 580 -8.82 -68.38 -30.14
N SER A 581 -7.87 -69.07 -29.50
CA SER A 581 -8.18 -70.14 -28.57
C SER A 581 -8.58 -69.58 -27.20
N SER A 582 -9.84 -69.73 -26.82
CA SER A 582 -10.28 -69.55 -25.44
C SER A 582 -9.69 -70.67 -24.57
N TRP A 583 -8.99 -70.29 -23.50
CA TRP A 583 -8.43 -71.21 -22.51
C TRP A 583 -9.49 -72.19 -22.00
N LYS A 584 -9.16 -73.48 -21.93
CA LYS A 584 -10.02 -74.54 -21.39
C LYS A 584 -9.41 -75.13 -20.13
N LYS A 585 -10.28 -75.65 -19.25
CA LYS A 585 -9.87 -76.27 -17.99
C LYS A 585 -8.99 -77.50 -18.24
N GLY A 586 -7.69 -77.35 -17.97
CA GLY A 586 -6.65 -78.36 -18.27
C GLY A 586 -5.45 -77.77 -19.00
N ASP A 587 -5.60 -76.60 -19.61
CA ASP A 587 -4.50 -75.89 -20.27
C ASP A 587 -3.53 -75.30 -19.21
N PRO A 588 -2.21 -75.38 -19.43
CA PRO A 588 -1.22 -74.92 -18.47
C PRO A 588 -1.38 -73.42 -18.20
N ILE A 589 -1.47 -73.06 -16.91
CA ILE A 589 -1.45 -71.67 -16.48
C ILE A 589 -0.01 -71.16 -16.62
N ILE A 590 0.17 -70.14 -17.46
CA ILE A 590 1.48 -69.48 -17.62
C ILE A 590 1.48 -68.24 -16.73
N GLU A 591 2.36 -68.23 -15.73
CA GLU A 591 2.50 -67.10 -14.81
C GLU A 591 3.23 -65.92 -15.47
N ALA A 592 2.76 -64.70 -15.18
CA ALA A 592 3.43 -63.48 -15.63
C ALA A 592 4.72 -63.26 -14.83
N THR A 593 5.79 -62.82 -15.49
CA THR A 593 7.08 -62.55 -14.83
C THR A 593 7.28 -61.08 -14.47
N GLY A 594 6.39 -60.18 -14.87
CA GLY A 594 6.45 -58.77 -14.50
C GLY A 594 5.13 -58.02 -14.65
N VAL A 595 5.03 -56.86 -13.99
CA VAL A 595 3.89 -55.93 -14.07
C VAL A 595 4.38 -54.56 -14.52
N TYR A 596 3.75 -54.00 -15.54
CA TYR A 596 4.17 -52.78 -16.23
C TYR A 596 3.04 -51.75 -16.19
N ARG A 597 3.36 -50.49 -15.89
CA ARG A 597 2.39 -49.39 -15.90
C ARG A 597 2.45 -48.64 -17.23
N LEU A 598 1.34 -48.63 -17.96
CA LEU A 598 1.19 -47.89 -19.21
C LEU A 598 1.07 -46.38 -18.95
N ALA A 599 1.29 -45.57 -19.98
CA ALA A 599 1.25 -44.10 -19.90
C ALA A 599 -0.12 -43.55 -19.45
N ASN A 600 -1.21 -44.31 -19.64
CA ASN A 600 -2.55 -43.98 -19.17
C ASN A 600 -2.81 -44.42 -17.70
N GLY A 601 -1.79 -44.94 -17.02
CA GLY A 601 -1.84 -45.35 -15.62
C GLY A 601 -2.29 -46.79 -15.36
N GLN A 602 -2.71 -47.54 -16.38
CA GLN A 602 -3.14 -48.94 -16.24
C GLN A 602 -1.94 -49.88 -16.04
N LEU A 603 -2.12 -50.91 -15.20
CA LEU A 603 -1.13 -51.95 -14.95
C LEU A 603 -1.43 -53.17 -15.83
N VAL A 604 -0.42 -53.65 -16.55
CA VAL A 604 -0.48 -54.83 -17.42
C VAL A 604 0.57 -55.83 -16.96
N MET A 605 0.18 -57.08 -16.77
CA MET A 605 1.10 -58.16 -16.44
C MET A 605 1.61 -58.81 -17.73
N SER A 606 2.93 -58.92 -17.87
CA SER A 606 3.58 -59.49 -19.07
C SER A 606 4.69 -60.46 -18.67
N ARG A 607 5.15 -61.26 -19.63
CA ARG A 607 6.29 -62.17 -19.48
C ARG A 607 7.47 -61.67 -20.29
N GLU A 608 8.69 -61.82 -19.78
CA GLU A 608 9.91 -61.59 -20.57
C GLU A 608 10.04 -62.67 -21.65
N CYS A 609 10.36 -62.24 -22.87
CA CYS A 609 10.75 -63.15 -23.94
C CYS A 609 12.23 -63.50 -23.75
N LEU A 610 12.56 -64.79 -23.58
CA LEU A 610 13.94 -65.28 -23.71
C LEU A 610 14.31 -65.44 -25.18
#